data_AF-A0A9P3AUI2-F1
#
_entry.id   AF-A0A9P3AUI2-F1
#
_cell.length_a   1.000
_cell.length_b   1.000
_cell.length_c   1.000
_cell.angle_alpha   90.00
_cell.angle_beta   90.00
_cell.angle_gamma   90.00
#
_symmetry.space_group_name_H-M   'P 1'
#
loop_
_entity.id
_entity.type
_entity.pdbx_description
1 polymer ?
#
loop_
_entity_poly.entity_id
_entity_poly.type
_entity_poly.pdbx_seq_one_letter_code
_entity_poly.pdbx_strand_id
1 'polypeptide(L)'
;MPIIYNCSGYEDMETLELLEGTVGIYLPDVKYSDDEIAFKYSGVKDYVEVNRAALKEMKRQVGDLTVDSEGAAQKGVIVRHLVLPGNVENTKKALEFIAKNYQKILL
;
A
#
# COMPACT_ATOMS: atom_id res chain seq x y z
N MET A 1 -1.26 14.40 -17.08
CA MET A 1 -2.05 14.40 -15.85
C MET A 1 -1.72 13.11 -15.11
N PRO A 2 -1.21 13.16 -13.87
CA PRO A 2 -0.82 11.95 -13.14
C PRO A 2 -2.05 11.08 -12.85
N ILE A 3 -2.00 9.80 -13.23
CA ILE A 3 -3.03 8.82 -12.86
C ILE A 3 -2.77 8.37 -11.43
N ILE A 4 -3.81 8.47 -10.60
CA ILE A 4 -3.80 7.98 -9.22
C ILE A 4 -4.58 6.67 -9.17
N TYR A 5 -3.91 5.58 -8.82
CA TYR A 5 -4.52 4.26 -8.69
C TYR A 5 -4.85 3.97 -7.22
N ASN A 6 -6.11 4.17 -6.86
CA ASN A 6 -6.66 3.82 -5.55
C ASN A 6 -7.00 2.33 -5.52
N CYS A 7 -6.34 1.58 -4.64
CA CYS A 7 -6.41 0.13 -4.66
C CYS A 7 -6.40 -0.49 -3.27
N SER A 8 -6.78 -1.76 -3.22
CA SER A 8 -6.87 -2.54 -1.98
C SER A 8 -5.51 -2.90 -1.40
N GLY A 9 -4.46 -2.74 -2.21
CA GLY A 9 -3.12 -3.25 -1.96
C GLY A 9 -3.02 -4.77 -2.09
N TYR A 10 -4.08 -5.51 -2.38
CA TYR A 10 -4.08 -6.95 -2.64
C TYR A 10 -4.23 -7.19 -4.15
N GLU A 11 -3.33 -6.59 -4.93
CA GLU A 11 -3.33 -6.68 -6.39
C GLU A 11 -2.43 -7.84 -6.82
N ASP A 12 -2.78 -8.48 -7.93
CA ASP A 12 -1.91 -9.47 -8.54
C ASP A 12 -0.73 -8.79 -9.28
N MET A 13 0.37 -9.53 -9.42
CA MET A 13 1.59 -9.00 -10.05
C MET A 13 1.42 -8.69 -11.54
N GLU A 14 0.61 -9.47 -12.26
CA GLU A 14 0.37 -9.27 -13.69
C GLU A 14 -0.36 -7.94 -13.94
N THR A 15 -1.37 -7.63 -13.14
CA THR A 15 -2.07 -6.34 -13.12
C THR A 15 -1.09 -5.20 -12.84
N LEU A 16 -0.20 -5.34 -11.85
CA LEU A 16 0.79 -4.28 -11.56
C LEU A 16 1.77 -4.08 -12.71
N GLU A 17 2.25 -5.15 -13.35
CA GLU A 17 3.11 -5.07 -14.53
C GLU A 17 2.43 -4.31 -15.69
N LEU A 18 1.14 -4.57 -15.92
CA LEU A 18 0.35 -3.85 -16.93
C LEU A 18 0.18 -2.35 -16.63
N LEU A 19 0.25 -1.96 -15.36
CA LEU A 19 0.10 -0.57 -14.93
C LEU A 19 1.42 0.22 -14.96
N GLU A 20 2.57 -0.45 -15.15
CA GLU A 20 3.89 0.18 -15.15
C GLU A 20 3.98 1.28 -16.24
N GLY A 21 4.52 2.44 -15.85
CA GLY A 21 4.65 3.61 -16.73
C GLY A 21 3.34 4.39 -16.96
N THR A 22 2.17 3.82 -16.62
CA THR A 22 0.87 4.50 -16.72
C THR A 22 0.48 5.18 -15.41
N VAL A 23 0.64 4.50 -14.29
CA VAL A 23 0.31 5.04 -12.96
C VAL A 23 1.43 5.94 -12.46
N GLY A 24 1.06 7.15 -12.03
CA GLY A 24 2.00 8.09 -11.39
C GLY A 24 2.00 7.97 -9.87
N ILE A 25 0.84 7.74 -9.28
CA ILE A 25 0.68 7.64 -7.83
C ILE A 25 -0.14 6.39 -7.49
N TYR A 26 0.41 5.55 -6.62
CA TYR A 26 -0.34 4.45 -6.01
C TYR A 26 -0.89 4.88 -4.65
N LEU A 27 -2.17 4.58 -4.41
CA LEU A 27 -2.85 4.80 -3.12
C LEU A 27 -3.38 3.46 -2.56
N PRO A 28 -2.50 2.52 -2.16
CA PRO A 28 -2.87 1.21 -1.66
C PRO A 28 -3.30 1.23 -0.19
N ASP A 29 -4.13 0.27 0.17
CA ASP A 29 -4.43 0.00 1.57
C ASP A 29 -3.44 -1.01 2.19
N VAL A 30 -3.10 -0.78 3.46
CA VAL A 30 -2.55 -1.79 4.37
C VAL A 30 -3.59 -2.04 5.45
N LYS A 31 -4.43 -3.05 5.23
CA LYS A 31 -5.56 -3.38 6.12
C LYS A 31 -5.15 -4.33 7.24
N TYR A 32 -4.41 -5.36 6.88
CA TYR A 32 -4.11 -6.48 7.77
C TYR A 32 -2.61 -6.77 7.85
N SER A 33 -2.17 -7.19 9.03
CA SER A 33 -0.85 -7.76 9.32
C SER A 33 -0.97 -9.16 9.95
N ASP A 34 -2.16 -9.74 9.84
CA ASP A 34 -2.54 -11.06 10.33
C ASP A 34 -3.58 -11.64 9.36
N ASP A 35 -3.29 -12.81 8.79
CA ASP A 35 -4.16 -13.45 7.80
C ASP A 35 -5.42 -14.08 8.41
N GLU A 36 -5.44 -14.37 9.71
CA GLU A 36 -6.69 -14.78 10.38
C GLU A 36 -7.69 -13.63 10.45
N ILE A 37 -7.18 -12.42 10.72
CA ILE A 37 -7.97 -11.18 10.70
C ILE A 37 -8.41 -10.88 9.26
N ALA A 38 -7.51 -11.01 8.28
CA ALA A 38 -7.83 -10.80 6.87
C ALA A 38 -8.91 -11.76 6.38
N PHE A 39 -8.83 -13.03 6.76
CA PHE A 39 -9.84 -14.03 6.43
C PHE A 39 -11.17 -13.73 7.09
N LYS A 40 -11.16 -13.37 8.38
CA LYS A 40 -12.37 -13.03 9.14
C LYS A 40 -13.16 -11.88 8.53
N TYR A 41 -12.48 -10.81 8.10
CA TYR A 41 -13.14 -9.59 7.65
C TYR A 41 -13.24 -9.42 6.13
N SER A 42 -12.41 -10.13 5.35
CA SER A 42 -12.35 -10.02 3.88
C SER A 42 -12.33 -11.37 3.15
N GLY A 43 -12.26 -12.51 3.83
CA GLY A 43 -12.30 -13.83 3.20
C GLY A 43 -11.04 -14.26 2.46
N VAL A 44 -9.94 -13.53 2.60
CA VAL A 44 -8.63 -13.79 1.95
C VAL A 44 -7.64 -14.42 2.95
N LYS A 45 -6.76 -15.31 2.48
CA LYS A 45 -5.91 -16.16 3.36
C LYS A 45 -4.42 -15.81 3.36
N ASP A 46 -4.00 -15.00 2.41
CA ASP A 46 -2.61 -14.69 2.08
C ASP A 46 -2.45 -13.17 1.87
N TYR A 47 -3.32 -12.37 2.49
CA TYR A 47 -3.34 -10.93 2.33
C TYR A 47 -2.00 -10.32 2.68
N VAL A 48 -1.39 -10.75 3.78
CA VAL A 48 -0.15 -10.14 4.26
C VAL A 48 0.98 -10.34 3.26
N GLU A 49 1.12 -11.52 2.68
CA GLU A 49 2.17 -11.80 1.69
C GLU A 49 1.93 -11.02 0.39
N VAL A 50 0.74 -11.16 -0.19
CA VAL A 50 0.37 -10.50 -1.45
C VAL A 50 0.43 -8.98 -1.31
N ASN A 51 -0.06 -8.42 -0.20
CA ASN A 51 -0.04 -6.97 0.03
C ASN A 51 1.36 -6.40 0.09
N ARG A 52 2.27 -7.10 0.77
CA ARG A 52 3.66 -6.66 0.90
C ARG A 52 4.41 -6.77 -0.42
N ALA A 53 4.13 -7.81 -1.22
CA ALA A 53 4.67 -7.96 -2.57
C ALA A 53 4.17 -6.83 -3.50
N ALA A 54 2.86 -6.58 -3.50
CA ALA A 54 2.24 -5.52 -4.27
C ALA A 54 2.80 -4.14 -3.91
N LEU A 55 2.93 -3.82 -2.63
CA LEU A 55 3.54 -2.56 -2.17
C LEU A 55 4.97 -2.38 -2.65
N LYS A 56 5.77 -3.46 -2.61
CA LYS A 56 7.16 -3.43 -3.07
C LYS A 56 7.22 -3.16 -4.57
N GLU A 57 6.33 -3.77 -5.35
CA GLU A 57 6.25 -3.58 -6.80
C GLU A 57 5.76 -2.18 -7.15
N MET A 58 4.68 -1.71 -6.54
CA MET A 58 4.20 -0.32 -6.68
C MET A 58 5.36 0.66 -6.42
N LYS A 59 6.08 0.47 -5.30
CA LYS A 59 7.23 1.29 -4.94
C LYS A 59 8.35 1.24 -5.99
N ARG A 60 8.64 0.06 -6.56
CA ARG A 60 9.63 -0.10 -7.64
C ARG A 60 9.27 0.74 -8.86
N GLN A 61 7.99 0.74 -9.25
CA GLN A 61 7.53 1.42 -10.46
C GLN A 61 7.55 2.95 -10.33
N VAL A 62 7.10 3.49 -9.19
CA VAL A 62 6.92 4.95 -9.04
C VAL A 62 7.96 5.65 -8.16
N GLY A 63 8.69 4.92 -7.32
CA GLY A 63 9.75 5.45 -6.47
C GLY A 63 9.27 6.17 -5.21
N ASP A 64 10.08 7.10 -4.70
CA ASP A 64 9.78 7.96 -3.54
C ASP A 64 8.65 8.94 -3.84
N LEU A 65 7.86 9.24 -2.79
CA LEU A 65 6.84 10.27 -2.88
C LEU A 65 7.51 11.62 -3.13
N THR A 66 7.19 12.22 -4.28
CA THR A 66 7.57 13.59 -4.61
C THR A 66 6.34 14.49 -4.50
N VAL A 67 6.52 15.65 -3.87
CA VAL A 67 5.51 16.69 -3.75
C VAL A 67 5.99 17.96 -4.45
N ASP A 68 5.07 18.78 -4.95
CA ASP A 68 5.39 20.10 -5.48
C ASP A 68 5.58 21.15 -4.36
N SER A 69 5.79 22.41 -4.75
CA SER A 69 5.99 23.52 -3.82
C SER A 69 4.76 23.85 -2.96
N GLU A 70 3.58 23.39 -3.35
CA GLU A 70 2.33 23.56 -2.60
C GLU A 70 2.01 22.32 -1.74
N GLY A 71 2.84 21.28 -1.83
CA GLY A 71 2.69 20.04 -1.07
C GLY A 71 1.79 19.00 -1.74
N ALA A 72 1.35 19.22 -2.99
CA ALA A 72 0.54 18.24 -3.69
C ALA A 72 1.42 17.09 -4.23
N ALA A 73 0.96 15.86 -4.06
CA ALA A 73 1.67 14.67 -4.53
C ALA A 73 1.74 14.63 -6.06
N GLN A 74 2.94 14.40 -6.59
CA GLN A 74 3.22 14.38 -8.03
C GLN A 74 3.51 12.96 -8.55
N LYS A 75 4.19 12.14 -7.74
CA LYS A 75 4.56 10.76 -8.06
C LYS A 75 4.89 10.00 -6.79
N GLY A 76 4.62 8.70 -6.71
CA GLY A 76 5.05 7.84 -5.61
C GLY A 76 3.93 7.00 -4.99
N VAL A 77 4.17 6.49 -3.79
CA VAL A 77 3.21 5.66 -3.05
C VAL A 77 2.73 6.41 -1.79
N ILE A 78 1.41 6.48 -1.60
CA ILE A 78 0.77 6.98 -0.38
C ILE A 78 0.01 5.81 0.24
N VAL A 79 0.40 5.37 1.42
CA VAL A 79 -0.22 4.18 2.05
C VAL A 79 -1.37 4.61 2.93
N ARG A 80 -2.53 3.97 2.78
CA ARG A 80 -3.65 4.12 3.70
C ARG A 80 -3.68 2.96 4.66
N HIS A 81 -3.51 3.23 5.95
CA HIS A 81 -3.68 2.20 6.96
C HIS A 81 -5.12 2.19 7.51
N LEU A 82 -5.80 1.04 7.41
CA LEU A 82 -7.13 0.87 8.00
C LEU A 82 -7.01 0.46 9.47
N VAL A 83 -7.43 1.35 10.37
CA VAL A 83 -7.52 1.05 11.80
C VAL A 83 -8.79 0.23 12.07
N LEU A 84 -8.61 -1.00 12.56
CA LEU A 84 -9.71 -1.90 12.90
C LEU A 84 -10.03 -1.80 14.40
N PRO A 85 -11.25 -1.41 14.78
CA PRO A 85 -11.65 -1.36 16.19
C PRO A 85 -11.40 -2.70 16.90
N GLY A 86 -10.82 -2.64 18.09
CA GLY A 86 -10.48 -3.84 18.88
C GLY A 86 -9.27 -4.64 18.38
N ASN A 87 -8.59 -4.21 17.31
CA ASN A 87 -7.45 -4.92 16.72
C ASN A 87 -6.20 -4.02 16.68
N VAL A 88 -5.86 -3.39 17.81
CA VAL A 88 -4.73 -2.46 17.92
C VAL A 88 -3.39 -3.11 17.53
N GLU A 89 -3.22 -4.40 17.84
CA GLU A 89 -2.00 -5.13 17.50
C GLU A 89 -1.79 -5.27 15.99
N ASN A 90 -2.88 -5.41 15.22
CA ASN A 90 -2.83 -5.39 13.76
C ASN A 90 -2.29 -4.04 13.25
N THR A 91 -2.76 -2.94 13.83
CA THR A 91 -2.30 -1.59 13.49
C THR A 91 -0.81 -1.39 13.82
N LYS A 92 -0.37 -1.81 15.01
CA LYS A 92 1.05 -1.70 15.39
C LYS A 92 1.94 -2.43 14.40
N LYS A 93 1.63 -3.70 14.10
CA LYS A 93 2.41 -4.51 13.15
C LYS A 93 2.41 -3.92 11.74
N ALA A 94 1.29 -3.35 11.29
CA ALA A 94 1.21 -2.67 10.00
C ALA A 94 2.13 -1.45 9.96
N LEU A 95 2.09 -0.59 10.98
CA LEU A 95 2.94 0.59 11.07
C LEU A 95 4.43 0.23 11.23
N GLU A 96 4.76 -0.79 12.01
CA GLU A 96 6.12 -1.31 12.15
C GLU A 96 6.66 -1.84 10.82
N PHE A 97 5.85 -2.58 10.07
CA PHE A 97 6.22 -3.04 8.73
C PHE A 97 6.52 -1.85 7.80
N ILE A 98 5.64 -0.85 7.76
CA ILE A 98 5.80 0.32 6.89
C ILE A 98 7.07 1.09 7.29
N ALA A 99 7.23 1.42 8.57
CA ALA A 99 8.38 2.16 9.09
C ALA A 99 9.71 1.45 8.85
N LYS A 100 9.73 0.11 8.89
CA LYS A 100 10.95 -0.69 8.67
C LYS A 100 11.36 -0.74 7.19
N ASN A 101 10.40 -0.78 6.26
CA ASN A 101 10.69 -1.08 4.85
C ASN A 101 10.68 0.14 3.94
N TYR A 102 10.04 1.23 4.35
CA TYR A 102 9.86 2.38 3.48
C TYR A 102 10.21 3.68 4.19
N GLN A 103 11.27 4.34 3.72
CA GLN A 103 11.52 5.74 4.05
C GLN A 103 10.78 6.62 3.03
N LYS A 104 10.19 7.73 3.50
CA LYS A 104 9.40 8.68 2.68
C LYS A 104 8.15 8.08 2.02
N ILE A 105 7.33 7.39 2.80
CA ILE A 105 5.89 7.20 2.50
C ILE A 105 5.12 8.16 3.41
N LEU A 106 4.12 8.85 2.87
CA LEU A 106 3.14 9.59 3.68
C LEU A 106 2.07 8.60 4.16
N LEU A 107 1.84 8.56 5.47
CA LEU A 107 0.77 7.82 6.14
C LEU A 107 -0.41 8.75 6.42
#